data_AF-A0A9E0QZM8-F1
#
_entry.id   AF-A0A9E0QZM8-F1
#
_cell.length_a   1.000
_cell.length_b   1.000
_cell.length_c   1.000
_cell.angle_alpha   90.00
_cell.angle_beta   90.00
_cell.angle_gamma   90.00
#
_symmetry.space_group_name_H-M   'P 1'
#
loop_
_entity.id
_entity.type
_entity.pdbx_description
1 polymer ?
#
loop_
_entity_poly.entity_id
_entity_poly.type
_entity_poly.pdbx_seq_one_letter_code
_entity_poly.pdbx_strand_id
1 'polypeptide(L)'
;MSESSHNKLLHHIATAFGLLFLAGYYLVMDKSGFYDWVTAQLPAEYSGSGLMLGIMIAMTPGFFIWKHYNRWVEKKLGVTGTYYEDGFYKDPEKPKDKKTD
;
A
#
# COMPACT_ATOMS: atom_id res chain seq x y z
N MET A 1 11.55 14.32 18.59
CA MET A 1 12.57 13.86 17.60
C MET A 1 12.13 14.39 16.24
N SER A 2 12.95 15.19 15.57
CA SER A 2 12.60 15.74 14.25
C SER A 2 12.59 14.58 13.24
N GLU A 3 11.41 14.16 12.75
CA GLU A 3 11.35 13.37 11.52
C GLU A 3 12.10 14.15 10.44
N SER A 4 13.25 13.63 9.99
CA SER A 4 14.00 14.32 8.95
C SER A 4 13.17 14.30 7.65
N SER A 5 13.02 15.45 7.00
CA SER A 5 12.37 15.60 5.68
C SER A 5 12.83 14.53 4.67
N HIS A 6 14.08 14.07 4.82
CA HIS A 6 14.70 13.00 4.04
C HIS A 6 13.95 11.65 4.16
N ASN A 7 13.61 11.19 5.36
CA ASN A 7 12.92 9.90 5.54
C ASN A 7 11.49 9.95 4.98
N LYS A 8 10.83 11.11 5.07
CA LYS A 8 9.51 11.33 4.47
C LYS A 8 9.55 11.27 2.95
N LEU A 9 10.58 11.88 2.34
CA LEU A 9 10.81 11.82 0.90
C LEU A 9 11.11 10.39 0.44
N LEU A 10 11.99 9.66 1.16
CA LEU A 10 12.29 8.26 0.87
C LEU A 10 11.05 7.36 0.96
N HIS A 11 10.18 7.61 1.94
CA HIS A 11 8.92 6.87 2.07
C HIS A 11 7.99 7.10 0.87
N HIS A 12 7.85 8.32 0.37
CA HIS A 12 7.03 8.60 -0.82
C HIS A 12 7.60 7.96 -2.08
N ILE A 13 8.93 8.01 -2.25
CA ILE A 13 9.59 7.33 -3.38
C ILE A 13 9.36 5.82 -3.28
N ALA A 14 9.52 5.24 -2.10
CA ALA A 14 9.31 3.82 -1.90
C ALA A 14 7.85 3.41 -2.17
N THR A 15 6.87 4.22 -1.75
CA THR A 15 5.45 4.02 -2.06
C THR A 15 5.17 4.14 -3.57
N ALA A 16 5.80 5.10 -4.26
CA ALA A 16 5.69 5.23 -5.71
C ALA A 16 6.25 4.00 -6.45
N PHE A 17 7.39 3.46 -6.00
CA PHE A 17 7.93 2.19 -6.51
C PHE A 17 6.98 1.03 -6.26
N GLY A 18 6.34 0.99 -5.09
CA GLY A 18 5.24 0.07 -4.85
C GLY A 18 4.18 0.21 -5.94
N LEU A 19 3.65 1.42 -6.19
CA LEU A 19 2.55 1.65 -7.14
C LEU A 19 2.92 1.18 -8.55
N LEU A 20 4.15 1.44 -8.97
CA LEU A 20 4.69 0.92 -10.22
C LEU A 20 4.73 -0.60 -10.25
N PHE A 21 5.09 -1.25 -9.13
CA PHE A 21 5.01 -2.70 -9.02
C PHE A 21 3.57 -3.21 -9.19
N LEU A 22 2.55 -2.60 -8.58
CA LEU A 22 1.16 -3.03 -8.78
C LEU A 22 0.71 -2.88 -10.23
N ALA A 23 1.07 -1.77 -10.88
CA ALA A 23 0.77 -1.56 -12.29
C ALA A 23 1.45 -2.63 -13.17
N GLY A 24 2.74 -2.89 -12.94
CA GLY A 24 3.48 -3.93 -13.63
C GLY A 24 2.90 -5.33 -13.38
N TYR A 25 2.53 -5.63 -12.14
CA TYR A 25 1.91 -6.89 -11.76
C TYR A 25 0.56 -7.10 -12.46
N TYR A 26 -0.28 -6.07 -12.50
CA TYR A 26 -1.53 -6.10 -13.27
C TYR A 26 -1.28 -6.41 -14.75
N LEU A 27 -0.30 -5.73 -15.38
CA LEU A 27 0.04 -5.97 -16.78
C LEU A 27 0.56 -7.39 -17.04
N VAL A 28 1.30 -7.97 -16.09
CA VAL A 28 1.75 -9.38 -16.18
C VAL A 28 0.54 -10.32 -16.14
N MET A 29 -0.39 -10.11 -15.21
CA MET A 29 -1.60 -10.92 -15.10
C MET A 29 -2.50 -10.78 -16.33
N ASP A 30 -2.68 -9.56 -16.83
CA ASP A 30 -3.45 -9.28 -18.04
C ASP A 30 -2.86 -9.99 -19.27
N LYS A 31 -1.54 -9.84 -19.49
CA LYS A 31 -0.85 -10.48 -20.61
C LYS A 31 -0.73 -12.00 -20.49
N SER A 32 -0.87 -12.56 -19.29
CA SER A 32 -0.83 -14.01 -19.10
C SER A 32 -2.08 -14.74 -19.61
N GLY A 33 -3.16 -14.01 -19.95
CA GLY A 33 -4.45 -14.60 -20.33
C GLY A 33 -5.24 -15.15 -19.14
N PHE A 34 -4.85 -14.80 -17.90
CA PHE A 34 -5.50 -15.29 -16.69
C PHE A 34 -6.99 -14.92 -16.62
N TYR A 35 -7.34 -13.68 -16.97
CA TYR A 35 -8.73 -13.21 -16.92
C TYR A 35 -9.61 -13.91 -17.95
N ASP A 36 -9.10 -14.14 -19.16
CA ASP A 36 -9.79 -14.93 -20.19
C ASP A 36 -10.00 -16.37 -19.73
N TRP A 37 -8.99 -16.97 -19.11
CA TRP A 37 -9.10 -18.32 -18.56
C TRP A 37 -10.17 -18.43 -17.48
N VAL A 38 -10.25 -17.47 -16.56
CA VAL A 38 -11.27 -17.44 -15.49
C VAL A 38 -12.67 -17.24 -16.07
N THR A 39 -12.84 -16.27 -16.98
CA THR A 39 -14.16 -15.98 -17.57
C THR A 39 -14.67 -17.11 -18.46
N ALA A 40 -13.79 -17.88 -19.09
CA ALA A 40 -14.15 -19.07 -19.86
C ALA A 40 -14.77 -20.20 -19.03
N GLN A 41 -14.58 -20.20 -17.69
CA GLN A 41 -15.20 -21.19 -16.81
C GLN A 41 -16.66 -20.87 -16.48
N LEU A 42 -17.16 -19.70 -16.90
CA LEU A 42 -18.46 -19.18 -16.50
C LEU A 42 -19.40 -19.01 -17.71
N PRO A 43 -20.71 -19.19 -17.52
CA PRO A 43 -21.70 -18.87 -18.55
C PRO A 43 -21.58 -17.39 -18.96
N ALA A 44 -21.86 -17.09 -20.23
CA ALA A 44 -21.74 -15.73 -20.78
C ALA A 44 -22.54 -14.68 -19.98
N GLU A 45 -23.70 -15.07 -19.43
CA GLU A 45 -24.57 -14.25 -18.58
C GLU A 45 -23.87 -13.76 -17.29
N TYR A 46 -22.88 -14.50 -16.78
CA TYR A 46 -22.14 -14.19 -15.56
C TYR A 46 -20.67 -13.79 -15.81
N SER A 47 -20.30 -13.50 -17.06
CA SER A 47 -18.94 -13.12 -17.43
C SER A 47 -18.41 -11.91 -16.64
N GLY A 48 -19.25 -10.91 -16.35
CA GLY A 48 -18.87 -9.73 -15.58
C GLY A 48 -18.53 -10.01 -14.11
N SER A 49 -19.33 -10.80 -13.41
CA SER A 49 -19.05 -11.20 -12.02
C SER A 49 -17.87 -12.18 -11.95
N GLY A 50 -17.72 -13.02 -12.97
CA GLY A 50 -16.55 -13.86 -13.19
C GLY A 50 -15.24 -13.10 -13.30
N LEU A 51 -15.25 -12.04 -14.11
CA LEU A 51 -14.10 -11.16 -14.26
C LEU A 51 -13.74 -10.50 -12.92
N MET A 52 -14.71 -10.03 -12.14
CA MET A 52 -14.46 -9.47 -10.81
C MET A 52 -13.81 -10.50 -9.87
N LEU A 53 -14.28 -11.74 -9.85
CA LEU A 53 -13.66 -12.82 -9.07
C LEU A 53 -12.22 -13.08 -9.53
N GLY A 54 -11.99 -13.12 -10.85
CA GLY A 54 -10.66 -13.23 -11.43
C GLY A 54 -9.73 -12.11 -10.97
N ILE A 55 -10.18 -10.85 -11.03
CA ILE A 55 -9.41 -9.70 -10.54
C ILE A 55 -9.09 -9.85 -9.06
N MET A 56 -10.04 -10.24 -8.22
CA MET A 56 -9.79 -10.44 -6.79
C MET A 56 -8.74 -11.53 -6.53
N ILE A 57 -8.85 -12.67 -7.22
CA ILE A 57 -7.89 -13.77 -7.11
C ILE A 57 -6.50 -13.33 -7.58
N ALA A 58 -6.43 -12.63 -8.71
CA ALA A 58 -5.18 -12.13 -9.28
C ALA A 58 -4.52 -11.08 -8.37
N MET A 59 -5.29 -10.12 -7.86
CA MET A 59 -4.79 -8.99 -7.10
C MET A 59 -4.41 -9.34 -5.66
N THR A 60 -5.06 -10.32 -5.04
CA THR A 60 -4.78 -10.75 -3.65
C THR A 60 -3.29 -11.03 -3.40
N PRO A 61 -2.59 -11.85 -4.20
CA PRO A 61 -1.15 -12.06 -4.04
C PRO A 61 -0.32 -10.80 -4.31
N GLY A 62 -0.72 -9.96 -5.28
CA GLY A 62 -0.07 -8.67 -5.55
C GLY A 62 -0.11 -7.74 -4.33
N PHE A 63 -1.28 -7.61 -3.70
CA PHE A 63 -1.44 -6.84 -2.46
C PHE A 63 -0.74 -7.48 -1.26
N PHE A 64 -0.64 -8.81 -1.22
CA PHE A 64 0.11 -9.49 -0.17
C PHE A 64 1.61 -9.17 -0.25
N ILE A 65 2.19 -9.18 -1.44
CA ILE A 65 3.59 -8.79 -1.67
C ILE A 65 3.78 -7.32 -1.30
N TRP A 66 2.89 -6.45 -1.79
CA TRP A 66 2.90 -5.02 -1.45
C TRP A 66 2.91 -4.78 0.06
N LYS A 67 2.04 -5.47 0.81
CA LYS A 67 1.95 -5.33 2.27
C LYS A 67 3.29 -5.63 2.95
N HIS A 68 3.97 -6.69 2.53
CA HIS A 68 5.27 -7.06 3.09
C HIS A 68 6.36 -6.06 2.72
N TYR A 69 6.35 -5.59 1.47
CA TYR A 69 7.24 -4.53 1.01
C TYR A 69 7.06 -3.24 1.82
N ASN A 70 5.83 -2.74 1.97
CA ASN A 70 5.55 -1.54 2.76
C ASN A 70 6.03 -1.70 4.21
N ARG A 71 5.71 -2.83 4.86
CA ARG A 71 6.14 -3.08 6.24
C ARG A 71 7.67 -3.19 6.36
N TRP A 72 8.36 -3.67 5.33
CA TRP A 72 9.82 -3.69 5.28
C TRP A 72 10.40 -2.27 5.12
N VAL A 73 9.84 -1.46 4.22
CA VAL A 73 10.22 -0.06 4.01
C VAL A 73 10.04 0.77 5.28
N GLU A 74 8.88 0.64 5.94
CA GLU A 74 8.56 1.33 7.19
C GLU A 74 9.58 0.99 8.30
N LYS A 75 9.88 -0.31 8.48
CA LYS A 75 10.92 -0.77 9.42
C LYS A 75 12.30 -0.22 9.08
N LYS A 76 12.66 -0.16 7.79
CA LYS A 76 13.97 0.33 7.31
C LYS A 76 14.13 1.84 7.52
N LEU A 77 13.08 2.61 7.32
CA LEU A 77 13.09 4.07 7.42
C LEU A 77 12.75 4.59 8.83
N GLY A 78 12.40 3.69 9.75
CA GLY A 78 11.96 4.07 11.10
C GLY A 78 10.68 4.89 11.11
N VAL A 79 9.86 4.76 10.06
CA VAL A 79 8.56 5.44 9.95
C VAL A 79 7.55 4.54 10.63
N THR A 80 7.22 4.83 11.88
CA THR A 80 6.09 4.21 12.57
C THR A 80 4.83 4.89 12.09
N GLY A 81 3.89 4.10 11.51
CA GLY A 81 2.57 4.62 11.17
C GLY A 81 1.93 5.26 12.40
N THR A 82 1.25 6.39 12.22
CA THR A 82 0.42 6.96 13.29
C THR A 82 -0.71 5.98 13.57
N TYR A 83 -0.64 5.26 14.68
CA TYR A 83 -1.76 4.44 15.12
C TYR A 83 -2.83 5.36 15.69
N TYR A 84 -4.11 5.01 15.55
CA TYR A 84 -5.21 5.79 16.12
C TYR A 84 -5.03 6.00 17.64
N GLU A 85 -4.40 5.02 18.30
CA GLU A 85 -3.96 5.05 19.70
C GLU A 85 -2.99 6.22 19.99
N ASP A 86 -2.07 6.50 19.07
CA ASP A 86 -0.99 7.48 19.25
C ASP A 86 -1.51 8.92 19.27
N GLY A 87 -2.74 9.16 18.79
CA GLY A 87 -3.44 10.44 18.91
C GLY A 87 -4.11 10.64 20.27
N PHE A 88 -4.56 9.55 20.89
CA PHE A 88 -5.31 9.58 22.15
C PHE A 88 -4.37 9.63 23.37
N TYR A 89 -3.22 8.95 23.29
CA TYR A 89 -2.20 8.93 24.34
C TYR A 89 -1.10 9.98 24.16
N LYS A 90 -1.31 11.02 23.34
CA LYS A 90 -0.35 12.14 23.33
C LYS A 90 -0.36 12.78 24.70
N ASP A 91 0.76 12.66 25.41
CA ASP A 91 1.06 13.53 26.53
C ASP A 91 0.81 14.98 26.08
N PRO A 92 0.07 15.79 26.85
CA PRO A 92 -0.25 17.15 26.46
C PRO A 92 1.05 17.88 26.12
N GLU A 93 1.09 18.50 24.94
CA GLU A 93 2.26 19.25 24.49
C GLU A 93 2.68 20.21 25.59
N LYS A 94 3.88 20.01 26.14
CA LYS A 94 4.43 20.92 27.13
C LYS A 94 4.44 22.32 26.52
N PRO A 95 3.87 23.32 27.21
CA PRO A 95 3.77 24.66 26.67
C PRO A 95 5.18 25.14 26.30
N LYS A 96 5.34 25.57 25.04
CA LYS A 96 6.57 26.23 24.60
C LYS A 96 6.76 27.45 25.48
N ASP A 97 7.75 27.39 26.36
CA ASP A 97 8.20 28.56 27.12
C ASP A 97 8.55 29.65 26.11
N LYS A 98 7.75 30.71 26.08
CA LYS A 98 8.06 31.91 25.33
C LYS A 98 9.30 32.49 25.99
N LYS A 99 10.48 32.26 25.40
CA LYS A 99 11.61 33.15 25.64
C LYS A 99 11.25 34.50 25.02
N THR A 100 10.77 35.41 25.87
CA THR A 100 10.99 36.83 25.72
C THR A 100 12.49 37.08 25.66
N ASP A 101 12.94 37.72 24.58
CA ASP A 101 13.93 38.81 24.56
C ASP A 101 13.77 39.56 23.23
#